data_AF-A0A961I8R9-F1
#
_entry.id   AF-A0A961I8R9-F1
#
_cell.length_a   1.000
_cell.length_b   1.000
_cell.length_c   1.000
_cell.angle_alpha   90.00
_cell.angle_beta   90.00
_cell.angle_gamma   90.00
#
_symmetry.space_group_name_H-M   'P 1'
#
loop_
_entity.id
_entity.type
_entity.pdbx_description
1 polymer ?
#
loop_
_entity_poly.entity_id
_entity_poly.type
_entity_poly.pdbx_seq_one_letter_code
_entity_poly.pdbx_strand_id
1 'polypeptide(L)'
;MSTIPTQTEIKDQIATDIESETSKTAPSLPVSVWNIMATAWSAPFRLAYKYVQWAYRQIFVATADRDALVLKAAEFGIFPTPARKWIGEMDFTGTNGSSISSGAILTRGSVVYRTTEGGTISGGTVQLEVESVATGSANQLEIGETAAFTSPVAGVDRDGTVASVTQSAEDAESTEALRTRVQLRQRLQPQGGSAADWILWTLEVSGIGEAFASRPSPGFVNVYPLTNDSDPANRIPDSSKLTEVEDYLQALPQRPLNSNVSAVAFTEIGFDLTISN
;
A
#
# COMPACT_ATOMS: atom_id res chain seq x y z
N MET A 1 23.17 15.46 -6.43
CA MET A 1 22.61 15.29 -7.79
C MET A 1 23.11 16.46 -8.63
N SER A 2 23.62 16.22 -9.85
CA SER A 2 24.06 17.34 -10.71
C SER A 2 22.90 18.32 -10.94
N THR A 3 23.17 19.61 -10.79
CA THR A 3 22.19 20.68 -11.00
C THR A 3 21.94 20.84 -12.50
N ILE A 4 20.68 20.82 -12.93
CA ILE A 4 20.34 21.05 -14.34
C ILE A 4 20.57 22.53 -14.67
N PRO A 5 21.40 22.85 -15.67
CA PRO A 5 21.62 24.22 -16.11
C PRO A 5 20.30 24.93 -16.48
N THR A 6 20.16 26.18 -16.09
CA THR A 6 19.07 27.08 -16.47
C THR A 6 19.00 27.24 -17.99
N GLN A 7 17.84 27.65 -18.49
CA GLN A 7 17.68 27.87 -19.93
C GLN A 7 18.65 28.95 -20.43
N THR A 8 18.88 29.99 -19.63
CA THR A 8 19.84 31.05 -19.92
C THR A 8 21.25 30.49 -20.03
N GLU A 9 21.71 29.69 -19.07
CA GLU A 9 23.05 29.07 -19.12
C GLU A 9 23.23 28.18 -20.35
N ILE A 10 22.21 27.40 -20.72
CA ILE A 10 22.27 26.55 -21.92
C ILE A 10 22.33 27.40 -23.19
N LYS A 11 21.55 28.48 -23.24
CA LYS A 11 21.55 29.41 -24.36
C LYS A 11 22.94 30.06 -24.52
N ASP A 12 23.52 30.52 -23.42
CA ASP A 12 24.83 31.19 -23.42
C ASP A 12 25.94 30.20 -23.82
N GLN A 13 25.84 28.93 -23.40
CA GLN A 13 26.73 27.87 -23.86
C GLN A 13 26.63 27.64 -25.37
N ILE A 14 25.41 27.51 -25.91
CA ILE A 14 25.20 27.32 -27.35
C ILE A 14 25.76 28.51 -28.15
N ALA A 15 25.58 29.74 -27.65
CA ALA A 15 26.15 30.92 -28.29
C ALA A 15 27.69 30.86 -28.30
N THR A 16 28.30 30.47 -27.18
CA THR A 16 29.77 30.29 -27.07
C THR A 16 30.29 29.22 -28.04
N ASP A 17 29.57 28.11 -28.19
CA ASP A 17 29.94 27.02 -29.11
C ASP A 17 29.84 27.47 -30.58
N ILE A 18 28.87 28.34 -30.93
CA ILE A 18 28.79 28.92 -32.28
C ILE A 18 29.97 29.84 -32.56
N GLU A 19 30.39 30.65 -31.59
CA GLU A 19 31.54 31.55 -31.73
C GLU A 19 32.85 30.79 -31.93
N SER A 20 33.05 29.70 -31.18
CA SER A 20 34.25 28.87 -31.26
C SER A 20 34.37 28.18 -32.62
N GLU A 21 33.28 27.58 -33.12
CA GLU A 21 33.26 26.86 -34.40
C GLU A 21 33.36 27.81 -35.61
N THR A 22 32.78 29.00 -35.52
CA THR A 22 32.78 29.94 -36.65
C THR A 22 33.95 30.92 -36.64
N SER A 23 34.72 30.98 -35.54
CA SER A 23 35.75 32.01 -35.29
C SER A 23 35.24 33.44 -35.48
N LYS A 24 33.93 33.65 -35.28
CA LYS A 24 33.23 34.92 -35.44
C LYS A 24 32.48 35.24 -34.16
N THR A 25 32.51 36.50 -33.76
CA THR A 25 31.73 36.96 -32.61
C THR A 25 30.24 36.92 -32.92
N ALA A 26 29.46 36.31 -32.04
CA ALA A 26 28.02 36.24 -32.17
C ALA A 26 27.42 37.62 -31.96
N PRO A 27 26.53 38.08 -32.86
CA PRO A 27 25.84 39.34 -32.63
C PRO A 27 24.93 39.19 -31.40
N SER A 28 25.20 39.98 -30.35
CA SER A 28 24.44 40.01 -29.09
C SER A 28 23.03 40.63 -29.22
N LEU A 29 22.65 41.04 -30.43
CA LEU A 29 21.34 41.61 -30.71
C LEU A 29 20.23 40.59 -30.44
N PRO A 30 19.12 41.00 -29.80
CA PRO A 30 18.02 40.09 -29.47
C PRO A 30 17.44 39.31 -30.67
N VAL A 31 17.49 39.89 -31.87
CA VAL A 31 16.90 39.33 -33.10
C VAL A 31 17.98 38.76 -34.05
N SER A 32 19.21 38.55 -33.57
CA SER A 32 20.23 37.89 -34.40
C SER A 32 19.85 36.43 -34.67
N VAL A 33 20.14 35.94 -35.87
CA VAL A 33 19.81 34.56 -36.27
C VAL A 33 20.42 33.56 -35.27
N TRP A 34 21.65 33.79 -34.83
CA TRP A 34 22.34 32.93 -33.86
C TRP A 34 21.69 32.97 -32.47
N ASN A 35 21.26 34.16 -32.00
CA ASN A 35 20.58 34.29 -30.71
C ASN A 35 19.18 33.65 -30.72
N ILE A 36 18.44 33.75 -31.83
CA ILE A 36 17.15 33.07 -32.02
C ILE A 36 17.35 31.56 -32.02
N MET A 37 18.35 31.05 -32.75
CA MET A 37 18.67 29.62 -32.77
C MET A 37 19.08 29.12 -31.39
N ALA A 38 19.98 29.81 -30.68
CA ALA A 38 20.38 29.43 -29.31
C ALA A 38 19.18 29.40 -28.35
N THR A 39 18.27 30.38 -28.47
CA THR A 39 17.03 30.41 -27.66
C THR A 39 16.11 29.25 -28.01
N ALA A 40 15.91 28.98 -29.30
CA ALA A 40 15.07 27.87 -29.79
C ALA A 40 15.59 26.50 -29.33
N TRP A 41 16.91 26.29 -29.32
CA TRP A 41 17.52 25.02 -28.91
C TRP A 41 17.64 24.86 -27.40
N SER A 42 17.83 25.95 -26.65
CA SER A 42 17.99 25.89 -25.18
C SER A 42 16.81 25.25 -24.44
N ALA A 43 15.57 25.49 -24.88
CA ALA A 43 14.37 24.93 -24.25
C ALA A 43 14.26 23.40 -24.43
N PRO A 44 14.35 22.84 -25.65
CA PRO A 44 14.42 21.39 -25.86
C PRO A 44 15.57 20.71 -25.11
N PHE A 45 16.77 21.30 -25.10
CA PHE A 45 17.89 20.73 -24.34
C PHE A 45 17.63 20.71 -22.84
N ARG A 46 17.05 21.78 -22.28
CA ARG A 46 16.63 21.79 -20.87
C ARG A 46 15.57 20.73 -20.58
N LEU A 47 14.62 20.52 -21.49
CA LEU A 47 13.62 19.45 -21.34
C LEU A 47 14.27 18.08 -21.38
N ALA A 48 15.23 17.85 -22.29
CA ALA A 48 15.99 16.62 -22.37
C ALA A 48 16.78 16.35 -21.07
N TYR A 49 17.47 17.36 -20.52
CA TYR A 49 18.15 17.23 -19.23
C TYR A 49 17.19 16.87 -18.09
N LYS A 50 16.01 17.50 -18.04
CA LYS A 50 14.97 17.17 -17.05
C LYS A 50 14.47 15.74 -17.20
N TYR A 51 14.24 15.30 -18.44
CA TYR A 51 13.79 13.95 -18.72
C TYR A 51 14.86 12.91 -18.35
N VAL A 52 16.13 13.17 -18.66
CA VAL A 52 17.25 12.30 -18.26
C VAL A 52 17.40 12.24 -16.74
N GLN A 53 17.26 13.39 -16.04
CA GLN A 53 17.29 13.40 -14.58
C GLN A 53 16.12 12.60 -13.98
N TRP A 54 14.91 12.76 -14.53
CA TRP A 54 13.76 11.97 -14.13
C TRP A 54 14.00 10.47 -14.38
N ALA A 55 14.50 10.09 -15.55
CA ALA A 55 14.83 8.70 -15.87
C ALA A 55 15.89 8.14 -14.92
N TYR A 56 16.94 8.90 -14.58
CA TYR A 56 17.94 8.51 -13.60
C TYR A 56 17.34 8.27 -12.21
N ARG A 57 16.35 9.07 -11.80
CA ARG A 57 15.61 8.85 -10.54
C ARG A 57 14.83 7.54 -10.54
N GLN A 58 14.32 7.10 -11.69
CA GLN A 58 13.61 5.83 -11.81
C GLN A 58 14.53 4.60 -11.68
N ILE A 59 15.85 4.76 -11.82
CA ILE A 59 16.82 3.65 -11.73
C ILE A 59 16.94 3.11 -10.30
N PHE A 60 16.80 3.96 -9.28
CA PHE A 60 16.99 3.56 -7.89
C PHE A 60 15.66 3.45 -7.15
N VAL A 61 15.47 2.34 -6.41
CA VAL A 61 14.27 2.10 -5.59
C VAL A 61 13.96 3.25 -4.64
N ALA A 62 15.00 3.89 -4.09
CA ALA A 62 14.87 5.03 -3.18
C ALA A 62 14.20 6.27 -3.81
N THR A 63 14.33 6.46 -5.13
CA THR A 63 13.87 7.69 -5.81
C THR A 63 12.85 7.46 -6.91
N ALA A 64 12.54 6.18 -7.22
CA ALA A 64 11.60 5.81 -8.26
C ALA A 64 10.16 6.16 -7.88
N ASP A 65 9.41 6.58 -8.89
CA ASP A 65 7.97 6.79 -8.83
C ASP A 65 7.24 5.42 -8.83
N ARG A 66 5.92 5.43 -8.56
CA ARG A 66 5.13 4.21 -8.31
C ARG A 66 5.30 3.15 -9.39
N ASP A 67 5.14 3.51 -10.66
CA ASP A 67 5.12 2.54 -11.77
C ASP A 67 6.48 1.84 -11.94
N ALA A 68 7.56 2.62 -11.95
CA ALA A 68 8.92 2.08 -12.01
C ALA A 68 9.24 1.24 -10.77
N LEU A 69 8.75 1.65 -9.59
CA LEU A 69 8.92 0.89 -8.36
C LEU A 69 8.17 -0.45 -8.41
N VAL A 70 6.96 -0.53 -8.97
CA VAL A 70 6.23 -1.79 -9.17
C VAL A 70 7.02 -2.74 -10.06
N LEU A 71 7.56 -2.25 -11.17
CA LEU A 71 8.36 -3.07 -12.08
C LEU A 71 9.60 -3.62 -11.38
N LYS A 72 10.29 -2.79 -10.59
CA LYS A 72 11.44 -3.24 -9.77
C LYS A 72 11.03 -4.21 -8.67
N ALA A 73 9.88 -4.01 -8.04
CA ALA A 73 9.36 -4.92 -7.03
C ALA A 73 9.07 -6.31 -7.62
N ALA A 74 8.52 -6.34 -8.84
CA ALA A 74 8.21 -7.57 -9.55
C ALA A 74 9.46 -8.42 -9.88
N GLU A 75 10.63 -7.81 -10.04
CA GLU A 75 11.92 -8.54 -10.17
C GLU A 75 12.21 -9.42 -8.94
N PHE A 76 11.69 -9.04 -7.77
CA PHE A 76 11.79 -9.80 -6.52
C PHE A 76 10.54 -10.63 -6.21
N GLY A 77 9.55 -10.68 -7.13
CA GLY A 77 8.26 -11.31 -6.89
C GLY A 77 7.36 -10.56 -5.91
N ILE A 78 7.67 -9.30 -5.59
CA ILE A 78 6.88 -8.46 -4.70
C ILE A 78 5.86 -7.69 -5.52
N PHE A 79 4.59 -7.83 -5.17
CA PHE A 79 3.49 -7.10 -5.80
C PHE A 79 2.80 -6.16 -4.79
N PRO A 80 2.32 -4.99 -5.25
CA PRO A 80 1.48 -4.12 -4.45
C PRO A 80 0.28 -4.83 -3.85
N THR A 81 -0.01 -4.56 -2.57
CA THR A 81 -1.30 -4.97 -2.00
C THR A 81 -2.42 -4.11 -2.59
N PRO A 82 -3.45 -4.70 -3.23
CA PRO A 82 -4.54 -3.94 -3.83
C PRO A 82 -5.49 -3.38 -2.76
N ALA A 83 -6.22 -2.32 -3.12
CA ALA A 83 -7.31 -1.81 -2.29
C ALA A 83 -8.43 -2.87 -2.16
N ARG A 84 -9.09 -2.90 -1.00
CA ARG A 84 -10.19 -3.82 -0.71
C ARG A 84 -11.51 -3.06 -0.58
N LYS A 85 -12.60 -3.75 -0.91
CA LYS A 85 -13.96 -3.27 -0.67
C LYS A 85 -14.36 -3.56 0.77
N TRP A 86 -15.35 -2.83 1.24
CA TRP A 86 -16.09 -3.20 2.44
C TRP A 86 -17.12 -4.27 2.07
N ILE A 87 -17.23 -5.31 2.90
CA ILE A 87 -18.30 -6.34 2.83
C ILE A 87 -18.82 -6.55 4.24
N GLY A 88 -20.12 -6.55 4.41
CA GLY A 88 -20.76 -6.82 5.69
C GLY A 88 -22.22 -7.20 5.56
N GLU A 89 -22.77 -7.73 6.63
CA GLU A 89 -24.20 -8.03 6.74
C GLU A 89 -24.94 -6.80 7.23
N MET A 90 -26.04 -6.48 6.55
CA MET A 90 -26.94 -5.39 6.96
C MET A 90 -28.34 -5.92 7.25
N ASP A 91 -28.92 -5.44 8.35
CA ASP A 91 -30.30 -5.70 8.71
C ASP A 91 -31.21 -4.65 8.06
N PHE A 92 -32.26 -5.14 7.41
CA PHE A 92 -33.30 -4.35 6.76
C PHE A 92 -34.66 -4.64 7.37
N THR A 93 -35.37 -3.61 7.80
CA THR A 93 -36.70 -3.75 8.40
C THR A 93 -37.80 -3.37 7.42
N GLY A 94 -39.01 -3.87 7.66
CA GLY A 94 -40.16 -3.53 6.82
C GLY A 94 -41.34 -4.48 6.99
N THR A 95 -42.24 -4.44 6.00
CA THR A 95 -43.45 -5.25 5.95
C THR A 95 -43.11 -6.68 5.52
N ASN A 96 -43.57 -7.67 6.27
CA ASN A 96 -43.41 -9.08 5.93
C ASN A 96 -43.90 -9.39 4.51
N GLY A 97 -43.12 -10.18 3.77
CA GLY A 97 -43.38 -10.51 2.37
C GLY A 97 -42.81 -9.52 1.36
N SER A 98 -42.24 -8.40 1.80
CA SER A 98 -41.52 -7.48 0.92
C SER A 98 -40.16 -8.08 0.54
N SER A 99 -39.80 -8.03 -0.74
CA SER A 99 -38.57 -8.60 -1.26
C SER A 99 -37.56 -7.52 -1.66
N ILE A 100 -36.31 -7.70 -1.26
CA ILE A 100 -35.16 -6.94 -1.71
C ILE A 100 -34.41 -7.80 -2.73
N SER A 101 -34.21 -7.28 -3.95
CA SER A 101 -33.45 -7.98 -4.98
C SER A 101 -31.95 -7.84 -4.74
N SER A 102 -31.17 -8.83 -5.20
CA SER A 102 -29.73 -8.65 -5.40
C SER A 102 -29.49 -7.45 -6.32
N GLY A 103 -28.45 -6.67 -6.03
CA GLY A 103 -28.10 -5.48 -6.79
C GLY A 103 -28.85 -4.22 -6.36
N ALA A 104 -29.64 -4.25 -5.28
CA ALA A 104 -30.26 -3.03 -4.75
C ALA A 104 -29.19 -2.05 -4.26
N ILE A 105 -29.35 -0.76 -4.57
CA ILE A 105 -28.33 0.26 -4.35
C ILE A 105 -28.65 1.04 -3.08
N LEU A 106 -27.64 1.17 -2.22
CA LEU A 106 -27.68 1.98 -1.01
C LEU A 106 -26.61 3.06 -1.07
N THR A 107 -26.86 4.16 -0.37
CA THR A 107 -25.99 5.34 -0.35
C THR A 107 -25.84 5.89 1.05
N ARG A 108 -24.61 6.31 1.37
CA ARG A 108 -24.28 7.09 2.56
C ARG A 108 -23.39 8.24 2.13
N GLY A 109 -23.93 9.47 2.12
CA GLY A 109 -23.22 10.63 1.59
C GLY A 109 -22.88 10.44 0.11
N SER A 110 -21.58 10.41 -0.22
CA SER A 110 -21.07 10.15 -1.58
C SER A 110 -20.68 8.69 -1.84
N VAL A 111 -20.79 7.81 -0.85
CA VAL A 111 -20.41 6.40 -0.97
C VAL A 111 -21.62 5.57 -1.39
N VAL A 112 -21.38 4.63 -2.31
CA VAL A 112 -22.40 3.74 -2.87
C VAL A 112 -22.10 2.30 -2.48
N TYR A 113 -23.13 1.61 -2.02
CA TYR A 113 -23.14 0.21 -1.63
C TYR A 113 -24.19 -0.55 -2.43
N ARG A 114 -24.07 -1.87 -2.44
CA ARG A 114 -24.96 -2.75 -3.20
C ARG A 114 -25.13 -4.09 -2.49
N THR A 115 -26.36 -4.59 -2.44
CA THR A 115 -26.63 -5.96 -1.96
C THR A 115 -26.05 -6.99 -2.94
N THR A 116 -25.31 -7.97 -2.44
CA THR A 116 -24.78 -9.08 -3.26
C THR A 116 -25.83 -10.17 -3.45
N GLU A 117 -26.71 -10.33 -2.47
CA GLU A 117 -27.83 -11.27 -2.50
C GLU A 117 -29.20 -10.59 -2.32
N GLY A 118 -30.26 -11.35 -2.56
CA GLY A 118 -31.64 -10.90 -2.38
C GLY A 118 -32.33 -11.74 -1.32
N GLY A 119 -33.30 -11.14 -0.63
CA GLY A 119 -34.08 -11.83 0.38
C GLY A 119 -35.45 -11.21 0.60
N THR A 120 -36.27 -11.89 1.39
CA THR A 120 -37.63 -11.46 1.70
C THR A 120 -37.77 -11.25 3.19
N ILE A 121 -38.41 -10.15 3.58
CA ILE A 121 -38.64 -9.82 4.98
C ILE A 121 -39.58 -10.84 5.62
N SER A 122 -39.11 -11.44 6.71
CA SER A 122 -39.85 -12.40 7.52
C SER A 122 -39.62 -12.10 9.00
N GLY A 123 -40.70 -11.94 9.78
CA GLY A 123 -40.59 -11.51 11.17
C GLY A 123 -40.21 -10.04 11.36
N GLY A 124 -40.40 -9.20 10.33
CA GLY A 124 -40.17 -7.75 10.35
C GLY A 124 -38.74 -7.33 9.99
N THR A 125 -37.82 -8.27 9.79
CA THR A 125 -36.44 -8.01 9.36
C THR A 125 -35.96 -9.01 8.29
N VAL A 126 -34.92 -8.64 7.56
CA VAL A 126 -34.11 -9.54 6.73
C VAL A 126 -32.66 -9.08 6.82
N GLN A 127 -31.74 -10.03 6.94
CA GLN A 127 -30.30 -9.78 6.88
C GLN A 127 -29.81 -10.14 5.49
N LEU A 128 -28.99 -9.27 4.89
CA LEU A 128 -28.40 -9.48 3.56
C LEU A 128 -26.97 -8.98 3.52
N GLU A 129 -26.14 -9.70 2.77
CA GLU A 129 -24.78 -9.27 2.48
C GLU A 129 -24.78 -8.05 1.54
N VAL A 130 -24.01 -7.03 1.92
CA VAL A 130 -23.82 -5.78 1.19
C VAL A 130 -22.33 -5.54 0.98
N GLU A 131 -21.96 -5.13 -0.23
CA GLU A 131 -20.60 -4.70 -0.56
C GLU A 131 -20.55 -3.22 -0.95
N SER A 132 -19.42 -2.56 -0.71
CA SER A 132 -19.15 -1.25 -1.31
C SER A 132 -18.88 -1.39 -2.80
N VAL A 133 -19.36 -0.44 -3.60
CA VAL A 133 -19.11 -0.44 -5.05
C VAL A 133 -17.64 -0.10 -5.34
N ALA A 134 -17.08 0.87 -4.61
CA ALA A 134 -15.69 1.27 -4.69
C ALA A 134 -14.83 0.59 -3.60
N THR A 135 -13.53 0.50 -3.86
CA THR A 135 -12.51 0.05 -2.89
C THR A 135 -11.89 1.23 -2.15
N GLY A 136 -11.26 0.97 -1.00
CA GLY A 136 -10.55 1.99 -0.21
C GLY A 136 -11.25 2.29 1.10
N SER A 137 -10.46 2.71 2.10
CA SER A 137 -10.88 2.88 3.49
C SER A 137 -12.03 3.86 3.67
N ALA A 138 -12.17 4.85 2.77
CA ALA A 138 -13.27 5.81 2.75
C ALA A 138 -14.67 5.19 2.60
N ASN A 139 -14.76 3.91 2.19
CA ASN A 139 -16.03 3.20 2.01
C ASN A 139 -16.41 2.34 3.23
N GLN A 140 -15.62 2.38 4.31
CA GLN A 140 -15.86 1.62 5.53
C GLN A 140 -17.20 2.02 6.18
N LEU A 141 -17.97 1.01 6.59
CA LEU A 141 -19.06 1.17 7.54
C LEU A 141 -18.75 0.38 8.80
N GLU A 142 -19.00 1.01 9.94
CA GLU A 142 -18.91 0.37 11.25
C GLU A 142 -20.24 -0.24 11.68
N ILE A 143 -20.17 -1.19 12.61
CA ILE A 143 -21.37 -1.86 13.15
C ILE A 143 -22.30 -0.81 13.78
N GLY A 144 -23.59 -0.88 13.42
CA GLY A 144 -24.61 0.07 13.85
C GLY A 144 -24.73 1.33 12.98
N GLU A 145 -23.83 1.54 12.01
CA GLU A 145 -24.02 2.60 11.02
C GLU A 145 -25.08 2.23 9.99
N THR A 146 -25.65 3.25 9.34
CA THR A 146 -26.76 3.07 8.40
C THR A 146 -26.44 3.54 6.99
N ALA A 147 -27.06 2.89 6.00
CA ALA A 147 -27.05 3.29 4.60
C ALA A 147 -28.48 3.29 4.05
N ALA A 148 -28.82 4.29 3.24
CA ALA A 148 -30.18 4.50 2.74
C ALA A 148 -30.34 3.97 1.32
N PHE A 149 -31.45 3.28 1.02
CA PHE A 149 -31.78 2.92 -0.36
C PHE A 149 -31.90 4.14 -1.26
N THR A 150 -31.17 4.14 -2.39
CA THR A 150 -31.23 5.23 -3.37
C THR A 150 -32.56 5.23 -4.13
N SER A 151 -33.09 4.03 -4.40
CA SER A 151 -34.44 3.84 -4.95
C SER A 151 -35.30 3.14 -3.89
N PRO A 152 -36.39 3.76 -3.41
CA PRO A 152 -37.24 3.14 -2.40
C PRO A 152 -37.75 1.78 -2.84
N VAL A 153 -37.58 0.76 -1.99
CA VAL A 153 -38.13 -0.58 -2.19
C VAL A 153 -39.49 -0.64 -1.49
N ALA A 154 -40.54 -1.04 -2.21
CA ALA A 154 -41.88 -1.06 -1.67
C ALA A 154 -41.98 -1.99 -0.45
N GLY A 155 -42.49 -1.46 0.67
CA GLY A 155 -42.67 -2.22 1.90
C GLY A 155 -41.39 -2.44 2.72
N VAL A 156 -40.26 -1.85 2.34
CA VAL A 156 -39.00 -1.88 3.10
C VAL A 156 -38.72 -0.48 3.64
N ASP A 157 -38.20 -0.40 4.87
CA ASP A 157 -37.76 0.86 5.45
C ASP A 157 -36.57 1.42 4.67
N ARG A 158 -36.40 2.74 4.74
CA ARG A 158 -35.42 3.46 3.93
C ARG A 158 -33.97 3.05 4.23
N ASP A 159 -33.67 2.84 5.51
CA ASP A 159 -32.31 2.69 6.01
C ASP A 159 -32.05 1.24 6.41
N GLY A 160 -30.95 0.66 5.93
CA GLY A 160 -30.39 -0.57 6.47
C GLY A 160 -29.35 -0.26 7.53
N THR A 161 -29.19 -1.14 8.52
CA THR A 161 -28.20 -0.99 9.60
C THR A 161 -27.16 -2.09 9.50
N VAL A 162 -25.87 -1.76 9.66
CA VAL A 162 -24.80 -2.76 9.66
C VAL A 162 -24.89 -3.64 10.91
N ALA A 163 -25.05 -4.94 10.70
CA ALA A 163 -25.10 -5.95 11.75
C ALA A 163 -23.72 -6.55 12.04
N SER A 164 -22.95 -6.83 10.99
CA SER A 164 -21.58 -7.34 11.10
C SER A 164 -20.72 -6.90 9.90
N VAL A 165 -19.40 -6.92 10.09
CA VAL A 165 -18.43 -6.62 9.03
C VAL A 165 -17.67 -7.91 8.72
N THR A 166 -17.76 -8.38 7.49
CA THR A 166 -17.10 -9.60 7.00
C THR A 166 -15.73 -9.28 6.42
N GLN A 167 -15.60 -8.13 5.74
CA GLN A 167 -14.35 -7.64 5.17
C GLN A 167 -14.26 -6.12 5.32
N SER A 168 -13.17 -5.65 5.93
CA SER A 168 -12.89 -4.22 6.04
C SER A 168 -12.45 -3.62 4.71
N ALA A 169 -12.87 -2.38 4.47
CA ALA A 169 -12.37 -1.57 3.37
C ALA A 169 -10.95 -1.08 3.69
N GLU A 170 -10.02 -1.31 2.76
CA GLU A 170 -8.61 -0.93 2.91
C GLU A 170 -8.11 -0.23 1.66
N ASP A 171 -7.25 0.77 1.85
CA ASP A 171 -6.60 1.46 0.74
C ASP A 171 -5.54 0.60 0.07
N ALA A 172 -5.26 0.90 -1.19
CA ALA A 172 -4.12 0.29 -1.88
C ALA A 172 -2.83 0.67 -1.16
N GLU A 173 -1.87 -0.25 -1.18
CA GLU A 173 -0.56 -0.01 -0.59
C GLU A 173 0.11 1.24 -1.16
N SER A 174 0.52 2.14 -0.25
CA SER A 174 1.18 3.38 -0.60
C SER A 174 2.55 3.13 -1.26
N THR A 175 3.01 4.11 -2.05
CA THR A 175 4.34 4.04 -2.69
C THR A 175 5.46 3.86 -1.68
N GLU A 176 5.38 4.53 -0.53
CA GLU A 176 6.42 4.47 0.51
C GLU A 176 6.45 3.13 1.25
N ALA A 177 5.28 2.54 1.51
CA ALA A 177 5.18 1.21 2.10
C ALA A 177 5.80 0.15 1.18
N LEU A 178 5.44 0.17 -0.11
CA LEU A 178 6.06 -0.73 -1.10
C LEU A 178 7.57 -0.49 -1.18
N ARG A 179 8.02 0.78 -1.22
CA ARG A 179 9.44 1.10 -1.29
C ARG A 179 10.20 0.50 -0.12
N THR A 180 9.63 0.59 1.08
CA THR A 180 10.21 0.03 2.29
C THR A 180 10.36 -1.49 2.18
N ARG A 181 9.32 -2.21 1.75
CA ARG A 181 9.39 -3.66 1.52
C ARG A 181 10.46 -4.05 0.50
N VAL A 182 10.53 -3.33 -0.63
CA VAL A 182 11.53 -3.61 -1.67
C VAL A 182 12.95 -3.35 -1.15
N GLN A 183 13.17 -2.25 -0.43
CA GLN A 183 14.48 -1.95 0.17
C GLN A 183 14.87 -2.99 1.22
N LEU A 184 13.91 -3.44 2.04
CA LEU A 184 14.13 -4.48 3.03
C LEU A 184 14.55 -5.78 2.34
N ARG A 185 13.85 -6.17 1.27
CA ARG A 185 14.18 -7.35 0.47
C ARG A 185 15.56 -7.27 -0.21
N GLN A 186 16.00 -6.08 -0.60
CA GLN A 186 17.35 -5.85 -1.14
C GLN A 186 18.44 -5.96 -0.06
N ARG A 187 18.18 -5.45 1.14
CA ARG A 187 19.12 -5.50 2.28
C ARG A 187 19.21 -6.90 2.89
N LEU A 188 18.07 -7.58 2.97
CA LEU A 188 17.90 -8.90 3.57
C LEU A 188 17.71 -9.93 2.45
N GLN A 189 18.77 -10.16 1.66
CA GLN A 189 18.70 -11.17 0.60
C GLN A 189 18.56 -12.57 1.22
N PRO A 190 17.56 -13.38 0.81
CA PRO A 190 17.36 -14.73 1.32
C PRO A 190 18.62 -15.57 1.14
N GLN A 191 19.12 -16.13 2.23
CA GLN A 191 20.36 -16.91 2.31
C GLN A 191 20.12 -18.39 2.63
N GLY A 192 18.88 -18.86 2.48
CA GLY A 192 18.54 -20.27 2.73
C GLY A 192 18.51 -20.60 4.22
N GLY A 193 17.90 -19.74 5.03
CA GLY A 193 17.65 -19.96 6.46
C GLY A 193 18.41 -19.04 7.41
N SER A 194 18.90 -17.89 6.94
CA SER A 194 19.51 -16.89 7.83
C SER A 194 18.46 -16.28 8.78
N ALA A 195 18.89 -15.68 9.90
CA ALA A 195 17.96 -14.99 10.80
C ALA A 195 17.11 -13.92 10.08
N ALA A 196 17.69 -13.25 9.08
CA ALA A 196 17.00 -12.26 8.26
C ALA A 196 15.89 -12.88 7.39
N ASP A 197 16.09 -14.10 6.90
CA ASP A 197 15.09 -14.81 6.08
C ASP A 197 13.85 -15.11 6.92
N TRP A 198 14.06 -15.60 8.15
CA TRP A 198 12.97 -15.87 9.09
C TRP A 198 12.21 -14.60 9.46
N ILE A 199 12.90 -13.50 9.70
CA ILE A 199 12.27 -12.19 9.97
C ILE A 199 11.41 -11.76 8.77
N LEU A 200 11.97 -11.81 7.56
CA LEU A 200 11.25 -11.44 6.34
C LEU A 200 9.99 -12.27 6.12
N TRP A 201 10.13 -13.60 6.18
CA TRP A 201 9.01 -14.51 5.99
C TRP A 201 7.91 -14.30 7.02
N THR A 202 8.27 -13.91 8.25
CA THR A 202 7.31 -13.60 9.30
C THR A 202 6.53 -12.32 9.00
N LEU A 203 7.19 -11.31 8.42
CA LEU A 203 6.55 -10.05 8.01
C LEU A 203 5.63 -10.20 6.80
N GLU A 204 5.68 -11.33 6.07
CA GLU A 204 4.74 -11.63 4.99
C GLU A 204 3.36 -12.04 5.52
N VAL A 205 3.26 -12.43 6.80
CA VAL A 205 1.98 -12.75 7.45
C VAL A 205 1.24 -11.46 7.78
N SER A 206 0.00 -11.35 7.30
CA SER A 206 -0.84 -10.15 7.45
C SER A 206 -1.00 -9.76 8.92
N GLY A 207 -0.84 -8.48 9.26
CA GLY A 207 -1.00 -7.96 10.62
C GLY A 207 0.25 -8.01 11.49
N ILE A 208 1.35 -8.62 11.03
CA ILE A 208 2.66 -8.54 11.68
C ILE A 208 3.39 -7.26 11.25
N GLY A 209 3.90 -6.51 12.22
CA GLY A 209 4.62 -5.26 12.02
C GLY A 209 6.12 -5.37 12.20
N GLU A 210 6.53 -6.19 13.15
CA GLU A 210 7.93 -6.40 13.48
C GLU A 210 8.16 -7.88 13.81
N ALA A 211 9.35 -8.39 13.51
CA ALA A 211 9.70 -9.76 13.81
C ALA A 211 11.18 -9.87 14.18
N PHE A 212 11.47 -10.80 15.09
CA PHE A 212 12.82 -11.15 15.49
C PHE A 212 13.01 -12.65 15.37
N ALA A 213 14.22 -13.07 15.01
CA ALA A 213 14.55 -14.49 14.92
C ALA A 213 15.76 -14.81 15.80
N SER A 214 15.68 -15.91 16.54
CA SER A 214 16.78 -16.46 17.31
C SER A 214 16.98 -17.94 16.99
N ARG A 215 18.20 -18.43 17.17
CA ARG A 215 18.57 -19.81 16.89
C ARG A 215 19.06 -20.47 18.18
N PRO A 216 18.17 -21.06 19.00
CA PRO A 216 18.56 -21.62 20.29
C PRO A 216 19.51 -22.82 20.16
N SER A 217 19.36 -23.62 19.11
CA SER A 217 20.22 -24.78 18.85
C SER A 217 20.29 -25.08 17.34
N PRO A 218 21.27 -25.87 16.88
CA PRO A 218 21.34 -26.28 15.48
C PRO A 218 20.07 -26.99 15.02
N GLY A 219 19.47 -26.49 13.93
CA GLY A 219 18.24 -27.05 13.38
C GLY A 219 16.95 -26.57 14.04
N PHE A 220 17.01 -25.69 15.04
CA PHE A 220 15.84 -25.06 15.65
C PHE A 220 15.91 -23.54 15.53
N VAL A 221 14.79 -22.91 15.16
CA VAL A 221 14.65 -21.47 15.00
C VAL A 221 13.40 -21.02 15.73
N ASN A 222 13.56 -20.03 16.60
CA ASN A 222 12.44 -19.36 17.25
C ASN A 222 12.22 -18.01 16.56
N VAL A 223 10.96 -17.73 16.23
CA VAL A 223 10.55 -16.45 15.69
C VAL A 223 9.63 -15.75 16.69
N TYR A 224 9.85 -14.46 16.89
CA TYR A 224 9.09 -13.62 17.79
C TYR A 224 8.40 -12.51 16.98
N PRO A 225 7.14 -12.72 16.55
CA PRO A 225 6.35 -11.71 15.84
C PRO A 225 5.74 -10.68 16.81
N LEU A 226 5.60 -9.45 16.34
CA LEU A 226 4.83 -8.37 16.96
C LEU A 226 3.81 -7.84 15.96
N THR A 227 2.60 -7.54 16.42
CA THR A 227 1.55 -6.97 15.56
C THR A 227 1.83 -5.51 15.25
N ASN A 228 1.24 -5.00 14.17
CA ASN A 228 1.27 -3.57 13.80
C ASN A 228 0.35 -2.69 14.66
N ASP A 229 -0.06 -3.15 15.85
CA ASP A 229 -1.00 -2.42 16.68
C ASP A 229 -0.36 -1.16 17.28
N SER A 230 -1.11 -0.07 17.27
CA SER A 230 -0.73 1.20 17.87
C SER A 230 -0.76 1.18 19.39
N ASP A 231 -1.54 0.27 19.99
CA ASP A 231 -1.57 0.06 21.43
C ASP A 231 -0.41 -0.85 21.87
N PRO A 232 0.53 -0.35 22.70
CA PRO A 232 1.61 -1.17 23.25
C PRO A 232 1.11 -2.40 24.03
N ALA A 233 -0.13 -2.37 24.56
CA ALA A 233 -0.71 -3.50 25.28
C ALA A 233 -1.12 -4.67 24.38
N ASN A 234 -1.41 -4.43 23.10
CA ASN A 234 -1.91 -5.44 22.15
C ASN A 234 -0.88 -5.82 21.07
N ARG A 235 0.37 -5.39 21.23
CA ARG A 235 1.44 -5.67 20.27
C ARG A 235 1.89 -7.13 20.26
N ILE A 236 1.60 -7.89 21.32
CA ILE A 236 1.93 -9.32 21.39
C ILE A 236 0.81 -10.12 20.71
N PRO A 237 1.11 -10.90 19.66
CA PRO A 237 0.11 -11.72 18.99
C PRO A 237 -0.50 -12.77 19.93
N ASP A 238 -1.80 -13.01 19.78
CA ASP A 238 -2.48 -14.09 20.50
C ASP A 238 -2.06 -15.49 19.97
N SER A 239 -2.51 -16.55 20.65
CA SER A 239 -2.16 -17.91 20.27
C SER A 239 -2.64 -18.30 18.87
N SER A 240 -3.79 -17.76 18.41
CA SER A 240 -4.31 -18.05 17.07
C SER A 240 -3.39 -17.48 16.00
N LYS A 241 -2.88 -16.27 16.22
CA LYS A 241 -1.98 -15.58 15.30
C LYS A 241 -0.59 -16.20 15.31
N LEU A 242 -0.11 -16.66 16.47
CA LEU A 242 1.16 -17.41 16.55
C LEU A 242 1.08 -18.72 15.76
N THR A 243 -0.03 -19.45 15.85
CA THR A 243 -0.24 -20.67 15.05
C THR A 243 -0.29 -20.35 13.55
N GLU A 244 -0.99 -19.30 13.13
CA GLU A 244 -1.00 -18.85 11.73
C GLU A 244 0.42 -18.56 11.21
N VAL A 245 1.23 -17.86 11.99
CA VAL A 245 2.62 -17.58 11.65
C VAL A 245 3.44 -18.87 11.56
N GLU A 246 3.30 -19.77 12.52
CA GLU A 246 4.04 -21.03 12.53
C GLU A 246 3.68 -21.93 11.34
N ASP A 247 2.39 -22.10 11.05
CA ASP A 247 1.89 -22.88 9.91
C ASP A 247 2.39 -22.31 8.59
N TYR A 248 2.36 -20.99 8.44
CA TYR A 248 2.90 -20.30 7.28
C TYR A 248 4.40 -20.60 7.11
N LEU A 249 5.19 -20.43 8.16
CA LEU A 249 6.64 -20.66 8.13
C LEU A 249 7.01 -22.13 7.87
N GLN A 250 6.19 -23.08 8.33
CA GLN A 250 6.38 -24.50 8.07
C GLN A 250 6.03 -24.89 6.62
N ALA A 251 5.04 -24.23 6.01
CA ALA A 251 4.58 -24.51 4.64
C ALA A 251 5.48 -23.91 3.54
N LEU A 252 6.46 -23.06 3.90
CA LEU A 252 7.27 -22.34 2.93
C LEU A 252 8.14 -23.27 2.06
N PRO A 253 8.09 -23.13 0.72
CA PRO A 253 8.94 -23.92 -0.19
C PRO A 253 10.43 -23.55 -0.06
N GLN A 254 10.74 -22.43 0.57
CA GLN A 254 12.09 -21.88 0.75
C GLN A 254 12.69 -22.25 2.12
N ARG A 255 11.92 -22.92 2.99
CA ARG A 255 12.40 -23.36 4.30
C ARG A 255 13.60 -24.31 4.13
N PRO A 256 14.69 -24.12 4.88
CA PRO A 256 15.80 -25.08 4.89
C PRO A 256 15.32 -26.47 5.28
N LEU A 257 15.73 -27.50 4.53
CA LEU A 257 15.25 -28.88 4.70
C LEU A 257 15.42 -29.46 6.12
N ASN A 258 16.34 -28.91 6.92
CA ASN A 258 16.64 -29.37 8.29
C ASN A 258 16.35 -28.33 9.38
N SER A 259 15.44 -27.38 9.16
CA SER A 259 15.03 -26.40 10.18
C SER A 259 13.66 -26.70 10.75
N ASN A 260 13.57 -26.81 12.08
CA ASN A 260 12.34 -26.77 12.86
C ASN A 260 12.10 -25.34 13.33
N VAL A 261 10.92 -24.80 13.03
CA VAL A 261 10.54 -23.43 13.38
C VAL A 261 9.43 -23.44 14.41
N SER A 262 9.48 -22.53 15.37
CA SER A 262 8.41 -22.26 16.32
C SER A 262 8.14 -20.75 16.42
N ALA A 263 6.86 -20.37 16.45
CA ALA A 263 6.46 -19.00 16.75
C ALA A 263 6.27 -18.83 18.26
N VAL A 264 6.94 -17.85 18.86
CA VAL A 264 6.98 -17.68 20.32
C VAL A 264 6.62 -16.24 20.67
N ALA A 265 5.74 -16.07 21.66
CA ALA A 265 5.40 -14.75 22.19
C ALA A 265 6.59 -14.10 22.92
N PHE A 266 6.66 -12.77 22.87
CA PHE A 266 7.58 -12.02 23.74
C PHE A 266 7.13 -12.08 25.20
N THR A 267 8.10 -12.17 26.10
CA THR A 267 7.89 -11.91 27.53
C THR A 267 8.24 -10.46 27.81
N GLU A 268 7.26 -9.65 28.19
CA GLU A 268 7.51 -8.25 28.56
C GLU A 268 8.10 -8.15 29.96
N ILE A 269 9.09 -7.27 30.10
CA ILE A 269 9.68 -6.90 31.38
C ILE A 269 9.33 -5.44 31.64
N GLY A 270 8.42 -5.19 32.57
CA GLY A 270 8.10 -3.85 33.05
C GLY A 270 9.14 -3.35 34.04
N PHE A 271 9.50 -2.07 33.96
CA PHE A 271 10.33 -1.40 34.97
C PHE A 271 9.78 0.00 35.22
N ASP A 272 9.73 0.38 36.49
CA ASP A 272 9.28 1.72 36.90
C ASP A 272 10.45 2.70 36.83
N LEU A 273 10.23 3.85 36.19
CA LEU A 273 11.20 4.96 36.16
C LEU A 273 10.73 6.09 37.07
N THR A 274 11.47 6.35 38.13
CA THR A 274 11.28 7.56 38.95
C THR A 274 12.16 8.68 38.39
N ILE A 275 11.54 9.69 37.78
CA ILE A 275 12.23 10.88 37.30
C ILE A 275 12.14 11.96 38.38
N SER A 276 13.27 12.29 39.01
CA SER A 276 13.39 13.44 39.93
C SER A 276 14.06 14.61 39.21
N ASN A 277 13.48 15.80 39.34
CA ASN A 277 14.08 17.06 38.88
C ASN A 277 15.22 17.53 39.79
#